data_AF-A0A8B7PWH9-F1
#
_entry.id   AF-A0A8B7PWH9-F1
#
_cell.length_a   1.000
_cell.length_b   1.000
_cell.length_c   1.000
_cell.angle_alpha   90.00
_cell.angle_beta   90.00
_cell.angle_gamma   90.00
#
_symmetry.space_group_name_H-M   'P 1'
#
loop_
_entity.id
_entity.type
_entity.pdbx_description
1 polymer ?
#
loop_
_entity_poly.entity_id
_entity_poly.type
_entity_poly.pdbx_seq_one_letter_code
_entity_poly.pdbx_strand_id
1 'polypeptide(L)'
;MVLLLPLLIVLTVKHSVARTHSLRYFRLGVSDPGHGIPEFISVGYVDSHPITTYDSVSQLKEPRAPWMAENLAPDHWERYTQLLRGWQQMFTVELRHLQRHYNHSGLHTYQRMIGCELLEDGNATGFLQYAYDGEDFIIFNKNTLSWMAVDNVAHITKRAWEANRHELHYQKNWLEKECIAWLKRFLEYGKDTLQRTEPPLVRVSRKETFPGITTLFCRAYGFYPPEISMIWMKNGEEILQEMDFGGILPSGDGTYQTWVSVEMDSENSDLYSCHVEHCDVQMVLQVPQEWGVSALVMKAVPGTIVLGVALAGVGVLVWRRRHREQKGVIYLPTPDQ
;
A
#
# COMPACT_ATOMS: atom_id res chain seq x y z
N MET A 1 60.82 -4.29 7.28
CA MET A 1 59.93 -4.07 6.12
C MET A 1 58.50 -4.26 6.60
N VAL A 2 57.77 -3.18 6.85
CA VAL A 2 56.35 -3.21 7.23
C VAL A 2 55.56 -3.17 5.93
N LEU A 3 54.86 -4.25 5.61
CA LEU A 3 53.94 -4.32 4.47
C LEU A 3 52.62 -3.63 4.86
N LEU A 4 52.41 -2.42 4.32
CA LEU A 4 51.12 -1.73 4.33
C LEU A 4 50.24 -2.36 3.25
N LEU A 5 49.21 -3.12 3.65
CA LEU A 5 48.13 -3.53 2.75
C LEU A 5 47.22 -2.31 2.50
N PRO A 6 46.98 -1.91 1.23
CA PRO A 6 46.04 -0.85 0.94
C PRO A 6 44.62 -1.38 1.17
N LEU A 7 43.86 -0.68 2.00
CA LEU A 7 42.44 -0.91 2.21
C LEU A 7 41.71 -0.59 0.89
N LEU A 8 41.33 -1.62 0.13
CA LEU A 8 40.51 -1.46 -1.06
C LEU A 8 39.07 -1.18 -0.59
N ILE A 9 38.72 0.10 -0.50
CA ILE A 9 37.33 0.52 -0.31
C ILE A 9 36.63 0.32 -1.65
N VAL A 10 35.91 -0.80 -1.80
CA VAL A 10 34.98 -0.99 -2.91
C VAL A 10 33.77 -0.11 -2.60
N LEU A 11 33.72 1.07 -3.22
CA LEU A 11 32.51 1.88 -3.30
C LEU A 11 31.53 1.13 -4.21
N THR A 12 30.63 0.33 -3.62
CA THR A 12 29.45 -0.12 -4.35
C THR A 12 28.59 1.11 -4.59
N VAL A 13 28.48 1.54 -5.84
CA VAL A 13 27.49 2.53 -6.26
C VAL A 13 26.13 1.86 -6.11
N LYS A 14 25.50 2.05 -4.95
CA LYS A 14 24.10 1.66 -4.76
C LYS A 14 23.27 2.48 -5.74
N HIS A 15 22.55 1.80 -6.62
CA HIS A 15 21.53 2.45 -7.43
C HIS A 15 20.42 2.88 -6.47
N SER A 16 20.35 4.18 -6.16
CA SER A 16 19.13 4.74 -5.57
C SER A 16 17.99 4.40 -6.53
N VAL A 17 16.90 3.83 -6.02
CA VAL A 17 15.68 3.69 -6.83
C VAL A 17 15.26 5.11 -7.20
N ALA A 18 15.50 5.50 -8.45
CA ALA A 18 15.21 6.84 -8.92
C ALA A 18 13.71 7.11 -8.71
N ARG A 19 13.38 8.13 -7.93
CA ARG A 19 11.99 8.43 -7.61
C ARG A 19 11.27 8.78 -8.91
N THR A 20 10.20 8.05 -9.20
CA THR A 20 9.39 8.28 -10.39
C THR A 20 8.05 8.80 -9.94
N HIS A 21 7.60 9.89 -10.56
CA HIS A 21 6.27 10.43 -10.33
C HIS A 21 5.39 10.26 -11.56
N SER A 22 4.08 10.18 -11.36
CA SER A 22 3.14 9.88 -12.44
C SER A 22 1.80 10.59 -12.27
N LEU A 23 1.18 10.97 -13.38
CA LEU A 23 -0.18 11.49 -13.44
C LEU A 23 -1.00 10.57 -14.35
N ARG A 24 -2.08 9.98 -13.81
CA ARG A 24 -2.95 9.07 -14.57
C ARG A 24 -4.41 9.46 -14.41
N TYR A 25 -5.15 9.49 -15.51
CA TYR A 25 -6.60 9.57 -15.51
C TYR A 25 -7.19 8.30 -16.10
N PHE A 26 -8.03 7.65 -15.31
CA PHE A 26 -8.77 6.47 -15.69
C PHE A 26 -10.22 6.84 -15.97
N ARG A 27 -10.83 6.11 -16.90
CA ARG A 27 -12.27 6.13 -17.16
C ARG A 27 -12.76 4.70 -17.27
N LEU A 28 -13.94 4.46 -16.73
CA LEU A 28 -14.67 3.20 -16.83
C LEU A 28 -16.09 3.53 -17.29
N GLY A 29 -16.53 2.91 -18.37
CA GLY A 29 -17.91 2.86 -18.80
C GLY A 29 -18.46 1.44 -18.65
N VAL A 30 -19.71 1.32 -18.22
CA VAL A 30 -20.38 0.04 -17.97
C VAL A 30 -21.74 0.07 -18.66
N SER A 31 -22.07 -0.93 -19.47
CA SER A 31 -23.28 -0.93 -20.31
C SER A 31 -24.57 -1.18 -19.54
N ASP A 32 -24.50 -1.96 -18.46
CA ASP A 32 -25.64 -2.35 -17.63
C ASP A 32 -25.19 -2.57 -16.17
N PRO A 33 -24.80 -1.51 -15.45
CA PRO A 33 -24.14 -1.64 -14.14
C PRO A 33 -25.06 -2.15 -13.02
N GLY A 34 -26.37 -2.30 -13.27
CA GLY A 34 -27.35 -2.58 -12.22
C GLY A 34 -27.71 -1.35 -11.37
N HIS A 35 -28.61 -1.53 -10.40
CA HIS A 35 -29.15 -0.41 -9.63
C HIS A 35 -28.11 0.17 -8.65
N GLY A 36 -27.93 1.50 -8.69
CA GLY A 36 -27.05 2.23 -7.76
C GLY A 36 -25.57 2.23 -8.12
N ILE A 37 -25.17 1.55 -9.20
CA ILE A 37 -23.79 1.56 -9.70
C ILE A 37 -23.68 2.57 -10.86
N PRO A 38 -22.72 3.50 -10.85
CA PRO A 38 -22.55 4.46 -11.94
C PRO A 38 -22.22 3.79 -13.28
N GLU A 39 -22.89 4.21 -14.35
CA GLU A 39 -22.59 3.80 -15.74
C GLU A 39 -21.25 4.33 -16.23
N PHE A 40 -20.76 5.41 -15.63
CA PHE A 40 -19.47 6.00 -15.97
C PHE A 40 -18.76 6.53 -14.72
N ILE A 41 -17.47 6.26 -14.63
CA ILE A 41 -16.58 6.73 -13.57
C ILE A 41 -15.31 7.29 -14.22
N SER A 42 -14.81 8.41 -13.72
CA SER A 42 -13.47 8.89 -14.02
C SER A 42 -12.72 9.24 -12.74
N VAL A 43 -11.50 8.73 -12.61
CA VAL A 43 -10.64 8.96 -11.46
C VAL A 43 -9.27 9.42 -11.92
N GLY A 44 -8.69 10.36 -11.19
CA GLY A 44 -7.35 10.88 -11.44
C GLY A 44 -6.44 10.53 -10.28
N TYR A 45 -5.21 10.15 -10.58
CA TYR A 45 -4.17 9.80 -9.62
C TYR A 45 -2.90 10.60 -9.88
N VAL A 46 -2.26 11.06 -8.81
CA VAL A 46 -0.83 11.38 -8.80
C VAL A 46 -0.14 10.31 -7.98
N ASP A 47 0.78 9.59 -8.61
CA ASP A 47 1.35 8.36 -8.07
C ASP A 47 0.24 7.39 -7.69
N SER A 48 0.17 7.02 -6.42
CA SER A 48 -0.88 6.16 -5.86
C SER A 48 -1.99 6.93 -5.15
N HIS A 49 -1.95 8.27 -5.14
CA HIS A 49 -2.92 9.12 -4.46
C HIS A 49 -4.06 9.54 -5.39
N PRO A 50 -5.34 9.25 -5.03
CA PRO A 50 -6.47 9.76 -5.78
C PRO A 50 -6.57 11.28 -5.62
N ILE A 51 -6.52 12.01 -6.74
CA ILE A 51 -6.59 13.48 -6.76
C ILE A 51 -7.95 14.00 -7.20
N THR A 52 -8.66 13.25 -8.05
CA THR A 52 -9.97 13.68 -8.58
C THR A 52 -10.89 12.49 -8.78
N THR A 53 -12.20 12.73 -8.66
CA THR A 53 -13.27 11.75 -8.93
C THR A 53 -14.35 12.41 -9.78
N TYR A 54 -15.09 11.61 -10.52
CA TYR A 54 -16.32 11.94 -11.21
C TYR A 54 -17.09 10.66 -11.45
N ASP A 55 -18.41 10.69 -11.34
CA ASP A 55 -19.26 9.57 -11.71
C ASP A 55 -20.58 10.07 -12.33
N SER A 56 -21.28 9.17 -13.02
CA SER A 56 -22.52 9.49 -13.73
C SER A 56 -23.73 9.81 -12.82
N VAL A 57 -23.64 9.50 -11.52
CA VAL A 57 -24.69 9.77 -10.53
C VAL A 57 -24.52 11.19 -9.97
N SER A 58 -23.33 11.53 -9.48
CA SER A 58 -23.02 12.87 -8.96
C SER A 58 -22.94 13.91 -10.08
N GLN A 59 -22.40 13.52 -11.24
CA GLN A 59 -22.12 14.39 -12.39
C GLN A 59 -21.30 15.65 -12.03
N LEU A 60 -20.43 15.53 -11.03
CA LEU A 60 -19.53 16.55 -10.55
C LEU A 60 -18.10 16.00 -10.52
N LYS A 61 -17.14 16.81 -10.95
CA LYS A 61 -15.73 16.48 -10.75
C LYS A 61 -15.27 17.09 -9.43
N GLU A 62 -14.88 16.25 -8.50
CA GLU A 62 -14.53 16.67 -7.15
C GLU A 62 -13.07 16.32 -6.80
N PRO A 63 -12.42 17.11 -5.92
CA PRO A 63 -11.12 16.75 -5.37
C PRO A 63 -11.24 15.51 -4.46
N ARG A 64 -10.22 14.66 -4.50
CA ARG A 64 -10.06 13.53 -3.56
C ARG A 64 -8.89 13.70 -2.59
N ALA A 65 -8.10 14.76 -2.77
CA ALA A 65 -7.01 15.12 -1.88
C ALA A 65 -7.19 16.58 -1.39
N PRO A 66 -6.94 16.88 -0.09
CA PRO A 66 -7.08 18.23 0.46
C PRO A 66 -6.23 19.26 -0.30
N TRP A 67 -4.98 18.93 -0.59
CA TRP A 67 -4.05 19.80 -1.33
C TRP A 67 -4.48 20.09 -2.77
N MET A 68 -5.39 19.28 -3.36
CA MET A 68 -6.02 19.63 -4.64
C MET A 68 -7.13 20.66 -4.46
N ALA A 69 -7.97 20.49 -3.43
CA ALA A 69 -9.08 21.39 -3.14
C ALA A 69 -8.59 22.80 -2.76
N GLU A 70 -7.50 22.87 -1.99
CA GLU A 70 -6.91 24.12 -1.51
C GLU A 70 -6.20 24.94 -2.62
N ASN A 71 -5.65 24.27 -3.63
CA ASN A 71 -4.79 24.90 -4.64
C ASN A 71 -5.43 25.06 -6.03
N LEU A 72 -6.68 24.62 -6.22
CA LEU A 72 -7.43 24.76 -7.47
C LEU A 72 -8.73 25.52 -7.24
N ALA A 73 -8.90 26.62 -7.95
CA ALA A 73 -10.07 27.48 -7.86
C ALA A 73 -11.35 26.80 -8.41
N PRO A 74 -12.55 27.26 -7.99
CA PRO A 74 -13.83 26.67 -8.40
C PRO A 74 -14.02 26.55 -9.92
N ASP A 75 -13.52 27.50 -10.70
CA ASP A 75 -13.61 27.52 -12.16
C ASP A 75 -12.92 26.31 -12.81
N HIS A 76 -11.84 25.80 -12.21
CA HIS A 76 -11.20 24.56 -12.64
C HIS A 76 -12.19 23.39 -12.56
N TRP A 77 -12.83 23.22 -11.40
CA TRP A 77 -13.74 22.11 -11.14
C TRP A 77 -15.00 22.19 -12.01
N GLU A 78 -15.57 23.39 -12.17
CA GLU A 78 -16.71 23.64 -13.05
C GLU A 78 -16.39 23.31 -14.51
N ARG A 79 -15.25 23.80 -15.02
CA ARG A 79 -14.82 23.54 -16.40
C ARG A 79 -14.65 22.05 -16.67
N TYR A 80 -13.93 21.34 -15.80
CA TYR A 80 -13.68 19.91 -16.02
C TYR A 80 -14.92 19.05 -15.75
N THR A 81 -15.86 19.52 -14.92
CA THR A 81 -17.17 18.88 -14.78
C THR A 81 -17.92 18.88 -16.11
N GLN A 82 -17.98 20.03 -16.81
CA GLN A 82 -18.63 20.09 -18.12
C GLN A 82 -17.94 19.20 -19.17
N LEU A 83 -16.60 19.18 -19.18
CA LEU A 83 -15.84 18.28 -20.06
C LEU A 83 -16.15 16.80 -19.78
N LEU A 84 -16.25 16.41 -18.51
CA LEU A 84 -16.55 15.02 -18.12
C LEU A 84 -17.98 14.61 -18.45
N ARG A 85 -18.95 15.51 -18.37
CA ARG A 85 -20.32 15.23 -18.86
C ARG A 85 -20.34 14.94 -20.36
N GLY A 86 -19.59 15.71 -21.14
CA GLY A 86 -19.41 15.45 -22.58
C GLY A 86 -18.70 14.12 -22.83
N TRP A 87 -17.60 13.85 -22.12
CA TRP A 87 -16.86 12.60 -22.26
C TRP A 87 -17.67 11.37 -21.82
N GLN A 88 -18.48 11.47 -20.78
CA GLN A 88 -19.40 10.41 -20.36
C GLN A 88 -20.33 10.03 -21.50
N GLN A 89 -20.99 10.99 -22.14
CA GLN A 89 -21.88 10.72 -23.27
C GLN A 89 -21.15 10.03 -24.43
N MET A 90 -19.97 10.52 -24.79
CA MET A 90 -19.13 9.90 -25.82
C MET A 90 -18.75 8.46 -25.46
N PHE A 91 -18.32 8.22 -24.23
CA PHE A 91 -17.94 6.89 -23.74
C PHE A 91 -19.10 5.89 -23.80
N THR A 92 -20.30 6.32 -23.42
CA THR A 92 -21.51 5.49 -23.51
C THR A 92 -21.84 5.14 -24.95
N VAL A 93 -21.69 6.08 -25.89
CA VAL A 93 -21.90 5.84 -27.32
C VAL A 93 -20.86 4.87 -27.87
N GLU A 94 -19.57 5.11 -27.57
CA GLU A 94 -18.46 4.24 -27.98
C GLU A 94 -18.65 2.80 -27.48
N LEU A 95 -18.99 2.61 -26.20
CA LEU A 95 -19.24 1.29 -25.62
C LEU A 95 -20.39 0.56 -26.34
N ARG A 96 -21.51 1.24 -26.63
CA ARG A 96 -22.63 0.65 -27.40
C ARG A 96 -22.21 0.26 -28.82
N HIS A 97 -21.34 1.05 -29.46
CA HIS A 97 -20.80 0.70 -30.78
C HIS A 97 -19.91 -0.54 -30.72
N LEU A 98 -19.03 -0.64 -29.72
CA LEU A 98 -18.19 -1.82 -29.51
C LEU A 98 -19.04 -3.07 -29.30
N GLN A 99 -20.03 -3.03 -28.41
CA GLN A 99 -20.94 -4.15 -28.19
C GLN A 99 -21.61 -4.63 -29.48
N ARG A 100 -22.08 -3.70 -30.32
CA ARG A 100 -22.67 -4.04 -31.62
C ARG A 100 -21.65 -4.63 -32.60
N HIS A 101 -20.44 -4.10 -32.66
CA HIS A 101 -19.41 -4.61 -33.57
C HIS A 101 -18.91 -6.01 -33.18
N TYR A 102 -18.84 -6.30 -31.89
CA TYR A 102 -18.53 -7.64 -31.38
C TYR A 102 -19.74 -8.59 -31.37
N ASN A 103 -20.96 -8.10 -31.67
CA ASN A 103 -22.21 -8.84 -31.49
C ASN A 103 -22.39 -9.37 -30.05
N HIS A 104 -21.95 -8.58 -29.06
CA HIS A 104 -22.03 -8.90 -27.65
C HIS A 104 -23.33 -8.36 -27.02
N SER A 105 -23.83 -9.06 -26.00
CA SER A 105 -25.03 -8.69 -25.24
C SER A 105 -24.80 -8.86 -23.75
N GLY A 106 -25.41 -8.00 -22.93
CA GLY A 106 -25.29 -8.05 -21.47
C GLY A 106 -24.33 -6.99 -20.93
N LEU A 107 -23.68 -7.32 -19.81
CA LEU A 107 -22.73 -6.44 -19.11
C LEU A 107 -21.37 -6.46 -19.80
N HIS A 108 -20.94 -5.30 -20.27
CA HIS A 108 -19.63 -5.08 -20.85
C HIS A 108 -19.02 -3.80 -20.30
N THR A 109 -17.69 -3.74 -20.34
CA THR A 109 -16.92 -2.60 -19.84
C THR A 109 -16.05 -2.00 -20.93
N TYR A 110 -15.91 -0.68 -20.87
CA TYR A 110 -14.95 0.05 -21.69
C TYR A 110 -14.09 0.91 -20.79
N GLN A 111 -12.79 0.87 -20.99
CA GLN A 111 -11.82 1.52 -20.13
C GLN A 111 -10.88 2.39 -20.94
N ARG A 112 -10.43 3.49 -20.35
CA ARG A 112 -9.39 4.35 -20.90
C ARG A 112 -8.43 4.75 -19.81
N MET A 113 -7.15 4.67 -20.11
CA MET A 113 -6.07 5.19 -19.28
C MET A 113 -5.26 6.19 -20.10
N ILE A 114 -5.09 7.40 -19.59
CA ILE A 114 -4.16 8.38 -20.14
C ILE A 114 -3.27 8.92 -19.03
N GLY A 115 -2.00 9.17 -19.33
CA GLY A 115 -1.11 9.74 -18.35
C GLY A 115 0.32 9.94 -18.84
N CYS A 116 1.16 10.31 -17.89
CA CYS A 116 2.58 10.52 -18.08
C CYS A 116 3.34 10.16 -16.81
N GLU A 117 4.62 9.82 -16.98
CA GLU A 117 5.57 9.64 -15.88
C GLU A 117 6.73 10.61 -16.07
N LEU A 118 7.29 11.06 -14.95
CA LEU A 118 8.47 11.91 -14.87
C LEU A 118 9.49 11.23 -13.96
N LEU A 119 10.62 10.86 -14.55
CA LEU A 119 11.77 10.31 -13.87
C LEU A 119 12.63 11.44 -13.27
N GLU A 120 13.42 11.12 -12.24
CA GLU A 120 14.33 12.07 -11.59
C GLU A 120 15.39 12.68 -12.54
N ASP A 121 15.81 11.93 -13.56
CA ASP A 121 16.75 12.41 -14.58
C ASP A 121 16.10 13.40 -15.58
N GLY A 122 14.81 13.68 -15.41
CA GLY A 122 14.01 14.57 -16.24
C GLY A 122 13.43 13.88 -17.49
N ASN A 123 13.70 12.58 -17.69
CA ASN A 123 13.09 11.82 -18.77
C ASN A 123 11.58 11.64 -18.49
N ALA A 124 10.78 11.69 -19.56
CA ALA A 124 9.33 11.69 -19.47
C ALA A 124 8.72 10.70 -20.45
N THR A 125 7.80 9.88 -19.95
CA THR A 125 6.99 8.96 -20.76
C THR A 125 5.54 9.46 -20.81
N GLY A 126 4.80 9.01 -21.81
CA GLY A 126 3.39 9.35 -21.96
C GLY A 126 2.66 8.22 -22.64
N PHE A 127 1.50 7.87 -22.12
CA PHE A 127 0.71 6.72 -22.55
C PHE A 127 -0.76 7.08 -22.67
N LEU A 128 -1.41 6.46 -23.65
CA LEU A 128 -2.84 6.53 -23.89
C LEU A 128 -3.27 5.17 -24.43
N GLN A 129 -4.14 4.49 -23.70
CA GLN A 129 -4.66 3.18 -24.07
C GLN A 129 -6.12 3.03 -23.68
N TYR A 130 -6.79 2.13 -24.39
CA TYR A 130 -8.17 1.74 -24.11
C TYR A 130 -8.25 0.22 -24.03
N ALA A 131 -9.17 -0.26 -23.20
CA ALA A 131 -9.46 -1.67 -22.99
C ALA A 131 -10.98 -1.92 -23.09
N TYR A 132 -11.35 -3.13 -23.50
CA TYR A 132 -12.73 -3.60 -23.58
C TYR A 132 -12.81 -4.93 -22.83
N ASP A 133 -13.75 -5.04 -21.89
CA ASP A 133 -13.88 -6.21 -20.99
C ASP A 133 -12.59 -6.58 -20.24
N GLY A 134 -11.79 -5.59 -19.86
CA GLY A 134 -10.53 -5.79 -19.11
C GLY A 134 -9.31 -6.10 -19.98
N GLU A 135 -9.50 -6.35 -21.28
CA GLU A 135 -8.43 -6.67 -22.22
C GLU A 135 -8.05 -5.46 -23.06
N ASP A 136 -6.76 -5.33 -23.40
CA ASP A 136 -6.27 -4.26 -24.27
C ASP A 136 -7.06 -4.23 -25.58
N PHE A 137 -7.48 -3.03 -26.02
CA PHE A 137 -8.27 -2.84 -27.23
C PHE A 137 -7.51 -2.01 -28.27
N ILE A 138 -7.02 -0.83 -27.88
CA ILE A 138 -6.25 0.03 -28.78
C ILE A 138 -5.27 0.91 -28.00
N ILE A 139 -4.02 0.99 -28.46
CA ILE A 139 -2.91 1.65 -27.76
C ILE A 139 -2.30 2.73 -28.67
N PHE A 140 -2.14 3.95 -28.16
CA PHE A 140 -1.58 5.06 -28.93
C PHE A 140 -0.05 5.05 -28.91
N ASN A 141 0.56 5.06 -30.09
CA ASN A 141 1.99 5.29 -30.23
C ASN A 141 2.23 6.76 -30.63
N LYS A 142 2.61 7.57 -29.63
CA LYS A 142 2.90 9.00 -29.79
C LYS A 142 4.13 9.30 -30.65
N ASN A 143 5.02 8.33 -30.88
CA ASN A 143 6.24 8.52 -31.66
C ASN A 143 5.95 8.35 -33.16
N THR A 144 5.12 7.38 -33.52
CA THR A 144 4.70 7.14 -34.90
C THR A 144 3.40 7.87 -35.28
N LEU A 145 2.72 8.49 -34.30
CA LEU A 145 1.39 9.10 -34.47
C LEU A 145 0.42 8.12 -35.13
N SER A 146 0.32 6.93 -34.52
CA SER A 146 -0.52 5.84 -34.97
C SER A 146 -1.08 5.07 -33.79
N TRP A 147 -2.13 4.29 -34.03
CA TRP A 147 -2.74 3.39 -33.06
C TRP A 147 -2.37 1.94 -33.34
N MET A 148 -2.04 1.19 -32.31
CA MET A 148 -1.92 -0.26 -32.36
C MET A 148 -3.29 -0.85 -32.00
N ALA A 149 -3.89 -1.59 -32.92
CA ALA A 149 -5.18 -2.26 -32.73
C ALA A 149 -4.95 -3.74 -32.44
N VAL A 150 -5.64 -4.30 -31.45
CA VAL A 150 -5.46 -5.71 -31.08
C VAL A 150 -6.22 -6.69 -31.98
N ASP A 151 -7.34 -6.24 -32.57
CA ASP A 151 -8.21 -7.08 -33.39
C ASP A 151 -8.91 -6.30 -34.52
N ASN A 152 -9.79 -6.99 -35.25
CA ASN A 152 -10.51 -6.44 -36.39
C ASN A 152 -11.50 -5.32 -36.02
N VAL A 153 -12.10 -5.36 -34.83
CA VAL A 153 -13.03 -4.31 -34.37
C VAL A 153 -12.23 -3.07 -33.96
N ALA A 154 -11.12 -3.24 -33.24
CA ALA A 154 -10.16 -2.17 -32.95
C ALA A 154 -9.59 -1.53 -34.22
N HIS A 155 -9.40 -2.32 -35.28
CA HIS A 155 -8.96 -1.82 -36.59
C HIS A 155 -9.95 -0.85 -37.25
N ILE A 156 -11.25 -0.98 -36.99
CA ILE A 156 -12.27 -0.04 -37.47
C ILE A 156 -12.05 1.33 -36.80
N THR A 157 -11.92 1.33 -35.47
CA THR A 157 -11.63 2.54 -34.67
C THR A 157 -10.30 3.17 -35.08
N LYS A 158 -9.24 2.37 -35.24
CA LYS A 158 -7.92 2.83 -35.72
C LYS A 158 -8.04 3.63 -37.00
N ARG A 159 -8.72 3.10 -38.03
CA ARG A 159 -8.87 3.81 -39.32
C ARG A 159 -9.60 5.14 -39.17
N ALA A 160 -10.67 5.17 -38.38
CA ALA A 160 -11.43 6.39 -38.13
C ALA A 160 -10.61 7.45 -37.39
N TRP A 161 -9.89 7.05 -36.33
CA TRP A 161 -9.10 7.98 -35.52
C TRP A 161 -7.83 8.46 -36.24
N GLU A 162 -7.18 7.60 -37.04
CA GLU A 162 -5.99 7.98 -37.81
C GLU A 162 -6.29 8.93 -38.97
N ALA A 163 -7.53 8.95 -39.47
CA ALA A 163 -7.97 9.94 -40.45
C ALA A 163 -8.00 11.36 -39.88
N ASN A 164 -8.18 11.51 -38.56
CA ASN A 164 -8.11 12.81 -37.89
C ASN A 164 -6.70 13.11 -37.37
N ARG A 165 -5.81 13.55 -38.26
CA ARG A 165 -4.41 13.86 -37.91
C ARG A 165 -4.28 14.94 -36.83
N HIS A 166 -5.20 15.91 -36.78
CA HIS A 166 -5.17 16.97 -35.76
C HIS A 166 -5.32 16.40 -34.35
N GLU A 167 -6.22 15.43 -34.17
CA GLU A 167 -6.43 14.78 -32.87
C GLU A 167 -5.18 14.00 -32.41
N LEU A 168 -4.49 13.31 -33.31
CA LEU A 168 -3.25 12.59 -32.97
C LEU A 168 -2.15 13.55 -32.49
N HIS A 169 -2.00 14.70 -33.16
CA HIS A 169 -1.05 15.73 -32.75
C HIS A 169 -1.44 16.38 -31.41
N TYR A 170 -2.74 16.61 -31.20
CA TYR A 170 -3.26 17.11 -29.92
C TYR A 170 -2.94 16.14 -28.77
N GLN A 171 -3.21 14.84 -28.96
CA GLN A 171 -2.91 13.80 -27.97
C GLN A 171 -1.41 13.72 -27.67
N LYS A 172 -0.56 13.75 -28.70
CA LYS A 172 0.90 13.79 -28.51
C LYS A 172 1.32 15.02 -27.70
N ASN A 173 0.84 16.22 -28.05
CA ASN A 173 1.18 17.44 -27.33
C ASN A 173 0.70 17.39 -25.87
N TRP A 174 -0.50 16.86 -25.63
CA TRP A 174 -1.02 16.69 -24.28
C TRP A 174 -0.15 15.74 -23.45
N LEU A 175 0.26 14.60 -24.01
CA LEU A 175 1.11 13.62 -23.33
C LEU A 175 2.52 14.14 -23.04
N GLU A 176 3.15 14.84 -23.99
CA GLU A 176 4.54 15.25 -23.89
C GLU A 176 4.75 16.59 -23.16
N LYS A 177 3.72 17.45 -23.11
CA LYS A 177 3.83 18.79 -22.53
C LYS A 177 2.83 19.03 -21.41
N GLU A 178 1.54 19.01 -21.75
CA GLU A 178 0.49 19.42 -20.81
C GLU A 178 0.44 18.52 -19.58
N CYS A 179 0.49 17.20 -19.79
CA CYS A 179 0.46 16.22 -18.71
C CYS A 179 1.64 16.42 -17.75
N ILE A 180 2.85 16.58 -18.29
CA ILE A 180 4.06 16.81 -17.49
C ILE A 180 3.98 18.14 -16.72
N ALA A 181 3.44 19.20 -17.34
CA ALA A 181 3.23 20.48 -16.67
C ALA A 181 2.23 20.36 -15.51
N TRP A 182 1.11 19.65 -15.72
CA TRP A 182 0.13 19.36 -14.66
C TRP A 182 0.72 18.50 -13.56
N LEU A 183 1.48 17.46 -13.89
CA LEU A 183 2.15 16.60 -12.91
C LEU A 183 3.09 17.42 -12.03
N LYS A 184 3.96 18.24 -12.61
CA LYS A 184 4.87 19.13 -11.84
C LYS A 184 4.11 20.07 -10.91
N ARG A 185 2.99 20.63 -11.38
CA ARG A 185 2.14 21.51 -10.58
C ARG A 185 1.50 20.77 -9.41
N PHE A 186 0.99 19.56 -9.63
CA PHE A 186 0.38 18.77 -8.56
C PHE A 186 1.41 18.22 -7.56
N LEU A 187 2.63 17.93 -8.01
CA LEU A 187 3.73 17.58 -7.12
C LEU A 187 4.11 18.73 -6.18
N GLU A 188 4.04 19.98 -6.66
CA GLU A 188 4.25 21.15 -5.81
C GLU A 188 3.12 21.33 -4.79
N TYR A 189 1.86 21.16 -5.22
CA TYR A 189 0.70 21.26 -4.33
C TYR A 189 0.69 20.20 -3.23
N GLY A 190 0.98 18.96 -3.60
CA GLY A 190 0.96 17.81 -2.70
C GLY A 190 2.30 17.49 -2.06
N LYS A 191 3.28 18.40 -2.11
CA LYS A 191 4.68 18.14 -1.75
C LYS A 191 4.84 17.42 -0.41
N ASP A 192 4.19 17.93 0.63
CA ASP A 192 4.27 17.38 1.98
C ASP A 192 3.70 15.96 2.08
N THR A 193 2.73 15.62 1.24
CA THR A 193 2.11 14.29 1.17
C THR A 193 2.90 13.34 0.27
N LEU A 194 3.33 13.80 -0.90
CA LEU A 194 3.90 12.97 -1.96
C LEU A 194 5.39 12.69 -1.76
N GLN A 195 6.11 13.60 -1.08
CA GLN A 195 7.55 13.47 -0.83
C GLN A 195 7.87 12.96 0.58
N ARG A 196 6.86 12.65 1.40
CA ARG A 196 7.07 12.05 2.71
C ARG A 196 7.63 10.64 2.59
N THR A 197 8.28 10.18 3.65
CA THR A 197 8.76 8.80 3.75
C THR A 197 8.41 8.27 5.12
N GLU A 198 7.71 7.14 5.14
CA GLU A 198 7.32 6.42 6.34
C GLU A 198 7.96 5.02 6.26
N PRO A 199 8.91 4.68 7.15
CA PRO A 199 9.61 3.41 7.09
C PRO A 199 8.70 2.25 7.54
N PRO A 200 8.89 1.03 7.00
CA PRO A 200 8.05 -0.11 7.34
C PRO A 200 8.26 -0.59 8.77
N LEU A 201 7.16 -0.92 9.46
CA LEU A 201 7.19 -1.80 10.61
C LEU A 201 7.26 -3.25 10.11
N VAL A 202 8.40 -3.90 10.28
CA VAL A 202 8.62 -5.26 9.80
C VAL A 202 8.49 -6.28 10.95
N ARG A 203 7.77 -7.37 10.69
CA ARG A 203 7.63 -8.50 11.63
C ARG A 203 7.87 -9.82 10.92
N VAL A 204 8.58 -10.70 11.61
CA VAL A 204 8.82 -12.08 11.19
C VAL A 204 8.05 -13.04 12.08
N SER A 205 7.41 -14.04 11.47
CA SER A 205 6.65 -15.08 12.18
C SER A 205 6.78 -16.42 11.47
N ARG A 206 6.63 -17.52 12.21
CA ARG A 206 6.52 -18.87 11.68
C ARG A 206 5.09 -19.37 11.86
N LYS A 207 4.62 -20.11 10.87
CA LYS A 207 3.33 -20.77 10.92
C LYS A 207 3.44 -22.14 10.27
N GLU A 208 2.91 -23.17 10.92
CA GLU A 208 2.66 -24.44 10.26
C GLU A 208 1.47 -24.24 9.30
N THR A 209 1.73 -24.30 8.00
CA THR A 209 0.74 -24.07 6.95
C THR A 209 0.09 -25.37 6.50
N PHE A 210 0.87 -26.46 6.53
CA PHE A 210 0.43 -27.83 6.33
C PHE A 210 1.13 -28.75 7.34
N PRO A 211 0.57 -29.94 7.64
CA PRO A 211 1.20 -30.88 8.56
C PRO A 211 2.65 -31.18 8.17
N GLY A 212 3.59 -30.79 9.02
CA GLY A 212 5.03 -30.95 8.78
C GLY A 212 5.68 -29.88 7.88
N ILE A 213 4.91 -28.96 7.30
CA ILE A 213 5.43 -27.83 6.50
C ILE A 213 5.33 -26.56 7.33
N THR A 214 6.50 -26.01 7.63
CA THR A 214 6.64 -24.77 8.38
C THR A 214 6.96 -23.63 7.43
N THR A 215 6.13 -22.60 7.38
CA THR A 215 6.36 -21.42 6.53
C THR A 215 6.79 -20.22 7.39
N LEU A 216 7.81 -19.51 6.93
CA LEU A 216 8.27 -18.24 7.47
C LEU A 216 7.60 -17.10 6.72
N PHE A 217 7.06 -16.12 7.46
CA PHE A 217 6.45 -14.93 6.89
C PHE A 217 7.19 -13.69 7.39
N CYS A 218 7.59 -12.83 6.46
CA CYS A 218 8.05 -11.49 6.72
C CYS A 218 6.98 -10.51 6.25
N ARG A 219 6.45 -9.70 7.17
CA ARG A 219 5.35 -8.77 6.90
C ARG A 219 5.80 -7.35 7.18
N ALA A 220 5.54 -6.45 6.25
CA ALA A 220 5.81 -5.01 6.37
C ALA A 220 4.48 -4.25 6.41
N TYR A 221 4.39 -3.26 7.30
CA TYR A 221 3.19 -2.46 7.54
C TYR A 221 3.52 -0.98 7.66
N GLY A 222 2.57 -0.12 7.32
CA GLY A 222 2.62 1.31 7.66
C GLY A 222 3.70 2.09 6.90
N PHE A 223 4.11 1.62 5.72
CA PHE A 223 5.14 2.27 4.93
C PHE A 223 4.57 3.13 3.80
N TYR A 224 5.32 4.16 3.43
CA TYR A 224 5.08 5.01 2.27
C TYR A 224 6.41 5.56 1.75
N PRO A 225 6.68 5.59 0.44
CA PRO A 225 5.83 5.22 -0.72
C PRO A 225 5.62 3.70 -0.86
N PRO A 226 4.74 3.22 -1.76
CA PRO A 226 4.44 1.79 -1.91
C PRO A 226 5.60 0.93 -2.43
N GLU A 227 6.57 1.52 -3.15
CA GLU A 227 7.71 0.79 -3.69
C GLU A 227 8.61 0.26 -2.55
N ILE A 228 8.67 -1.06 -2.42
CA ILE A 228 9.44 -1.78 -1.40
C ILE A 228 10.00 -3.07 -2.00
N SER A 229 11.21 -3.44 -1.59
CA SER A 229 11.81 -4.74 -1.92
C SER A 229 11.93 -5.59 -0.65
N MET A 230 11.48 -6.84 -0.72
CA MET A 230 11.52 -7.79 0.39
C MET A 230 11.97 -9.15 -0.11
N ILE A 231 13.07 -9.65 0.44
CA ILE A 231 13.65 -10.94 0.05
C ILE A 231 13.98 -11.79 1.29
N TRP A 232 13.90 -13.10 1.12
CA TRP A 232 14.42 -14.06 2.09
C TRP A 232 15.84 -14.51 1.72
N MET A 233 16.72 -14.51 2.72
CA MET A 233 18.06 -15.06 2.63
C MET A 233 18.14 -16.34 3.48
N LYS A 234 18.87 -17.33 2.97
CA LYS A 234 19.19 -18.60 3.64
C LYS A 234 20.71 -18.73 3.72
N ASN A 235 21.25 -18.80 4.94
CA ASN A 235 22.70 -18.87 5.21
C ASN A 235 23.52 -17.74 4.55
N GLY A 236 22.91 -16.57 4.34
CA GLY A 236 23.53 -15.43 3.68
C GLY A 236 23.43 -15.42 2.15
N GLU A 237 22.81 -16.42 1.54
CA GLU A 237 22.53 -16.48 0.10
C GLU A 237 21.05 -16.23 -0.19
N GLU A 238 20.76 -15.60 -1.32
CA GLU A 238 19.38 -15.32 -1.75
C GLU A 238 18.67 -16.62 -2.14
N ILE A 239 17.44 -16.81 -1.64
CA ILE A 239 16.66 -17.99 -1.99
C ILE A 239 16.10 -17.80 -3.40
N LEU A 240 16.59 -18.59 -4.36
CA LEU A 240 16.18 -18.52 -5.78
C LEU A 240 14.87 -19.26 -6.10
N GLN A 241 14.32 -20.02 -5.14
CA GLN A 241 13.00 -20.66 -5.29
C GLN A 241 11.89 -19.60 -5.26
N GLU A 242 10.75 -19.90 -5.90
CA GLU A 242 9.57 -19.01 -5.88
C GLU A 242 9.15 -18.73 -4.43
N MET A 243 9.42 -17.51 -3.99
CA MET A 243 8.88 -16.96 -2.75
C MET A 243 7.43 -16.58 -3.00
N ASP A 244 6.56 -16.87 -2.03
CA ASP A 244 5.17 -16.41 -2.12
C ASP A 244 5.11 -14.95 -1.66
N PHE A 245 4.84 -14.05 -2.59
CA PHE A 245 4.75 -12.61 -2.37
C PHE A 245 3.29 -12.16 -2.36
N GLY A 246 2.86 -11.64 -1.22
CA GLY A 246 1.60 -10.92 -1.13
C GLY A 246 1.74 -9.56 -1.82
N GLY A 247 0.85 -9.25 -2.77
CA GLY A 247 0.82 -7.94 -3.42
C GLY A 247 0.87 -6.77 -2.42
N ILE A 248 1.32 -5.61 -2.88
CA ILE A 248 1.33 -4.39 -2.07
C ILE A 248 -0.10 -3.87 -1.96
N LEU A 249 -0.64 -3.82 -0.74
CA LEU A 249 -2.03 -3.47 -0.48
C LEU A 249 -2.12 -2.14 0.28
N PRO A 250 -3.13 -1.29 -0.03
CA PRO A 250 -3.38 -0.08 0.74
C PRO A 250 -3.91 -0.42 2.15
N SER A 251 -3.43 0.27 3.17
CA SER A 251 -3.88 0.12 4.57
C SER A 251 -5.14 0.92 4.89
N GLY A 252 -5.49 1.91 4.06
CA GLY A 252 -6.66 2.79 4.23
C GLY A 252 -6.37 4.14 4.90
N ASP A 253 -5.18 4.32 5.49
CA ASP A 253 -4.69 5.57 6.09
C ASP A 253 -3.67 6.31 5.21
N GLY A 254 -3.50 5.87 3.96
CA GLY A 254 -2.51 6.42 3.03
C GLY A 254 -1.15 5.72 3.09
N THR A 255 -1.00 4.67 3.91
CA THR A 255 0.16 3.77 3.94
C THR A 255 -0.11 2.43 3.25
N TYR A 256 0.91 1.59 3.16
CA TYR A 256 0.87 0.28 2.53
C TYR A 256 1.26 -0.86 3.48
N GLN A 257 0.88 -2.06 3.09
CA GLN A 257 1.28 -3.32 3.70
C GLN A 257 1.57 -4.38 2.63
N THR A 258 2.51 -5.28 2.92
CA THR A 258 2.86 -6.40 2.05
C THR A 258 3.50 -7.52 2.88
N TRP A 259 3.73 -8.68 2.26
CA TRP A 259 4.44 -9.78 2.90
C TRP A 259 5.15 -10.66 1.88
N VAL A 260 6.22 -11.32 2.32
CA VAL A 260 6.90 -12.38 1.58
C VAL A 260 7.07 -13.60 2.47
N SER A 261 6.87 -14.79 1.91
CA SER A 261 6.98 -16.04 2.67
C SER A 261 7.82 -17.09 1.96
N VAL A 262 8.42 -17.97 2.75
CA VAL A 262 9.21 -19.10 2.27
C VAL A 262 8.97 -20.32 3.16
N GLU A 263 8.93 -21.50 2.55
CA GLU A 263 8.88 -22.75 3.28
C GLU A 263 10.24 -23.06 3.90
N MET A 264 10.23 -23.41 5.17
CA MET A 264 11.41 -23.74 5.95
C MET A 264 11.70 -25.23 5.80
N ASP A 265 12.90 -25.54 5.32
CA ASP A 265 13.45 -26.89 5.41
C ASP A 265 13.85 -27.16 6.87
N SER A 266 13.15 -28.09 7.52
CA SER A 266 13.36 -28.43 8.93
C SER A 266 14.50 -29.42 9.16
N GLU A 267 15.04 -30.03 8.09
CA GLU A 267 16.09 -31.04 8.20
C GLU A 267 17.47 -30.42 8.47
N ASN A 268 17.64 -29.12 8.18
CA ASN A 268 18.93 -28.42 8.25
C ASN A 268 18.91 -27.28 9.29
N SER A 269 20.05 -27.02 9.95
CA SER A 269 20.23 -25.89 10.87
C SER A 269 20.41 -24.56 10.13
N ASP A 270 19.52 -24.29 9.17
CA ASP A 270 19.63 -23.14 8.28
C ASP A 270 19.24 -21.85 8.98
N LEU A 271 20.03 -20.81 8.74
CA LEU A 271 19.77 -19.47 9.25
C LEU A 271 19.00 -18.67 8.20
N TYR A 272 17.77 -18.30 8.53
CA TYR A 272 16.91 -17.48 7.68
C TYR A 272 16.88 -16.02 8.14
N SER A 273 16.96 -15.09 7.20
CA SER A 273 16.79 -13.66 7.45
C SER A 273 15.97 -12.97 6.37
N CYS A 274 15.04 -12.11 6.79
CA CYS A 274 14.29 -11.25 5.89
C CYS A 274 15.05 -9.94 5.69
N HIS A 275 15.30 -9.58 4.43
CA HIS A 275 15.92 -8.32 4.03
C HIS A 275 14.85 -7.43 3.41
N VAL A 276 14.71 -6.22 3.93
CA VAL A 276 13.74 -5.23 3.46
C VAL A 276 14.49 -3.98 3.05
N GLU A 277 14.22 -3.49 1.85
CA GLU A 277 14.76 -2.23 1.32
C GLU A 277 13.59 -1.31 0.95
N HIS A 278 13.61 -0.12 1.54
CA HIS A 278 12.59 0.91 1.35
C HIS A 278 13.22 2.30 1.43
N CYS A 279 13.15 3.09 0.35
CA CYS A 279 13.72 4.45 0.28
C CYS A 279 15.15 4.55 0.84
N ASP A 280 16.06 3.70 0.37
CA ASP A 280 17.47 3.60 0.78
C ASP A 280 17.70 3.13 2.24
N VAL A 281 16.63 2.83 2.99
CA VAL A 281 16.72 2.19 4.31
C VAL A 281 16.68 0.68 4.14
N GLN A 282 17.73 0.03 4.65
CA GLN A 282 17.83 -1.42 4.67
C GLN A 282 17.58 -1.95 6.09
N MET A 283 16.67 -2.92 6.23
CA MET A 283 16.39 -3.62 7.47
C MET A 283 16.66 -5.11 7.28
N VAL A 284 17.31 -5.73 8.27
CA VAL A 284 17.57 -7.18 8.27
C VAL A 284 16.99 -7.78 9.54
N LEU A 285 16.05 -8.72 9.39
CA LEU A 285 15.40 -9.42 10.50
C LEU A 285 15.79 -10.89 10.45
N GLN A 286 16.63 -11.30 11.40
CA GLN A 286 16.96 -12.71 11.59
C GLN A 286 15.80 -13.44 12.26
N VAL A 287 15.49 -14.64 11.78
CA VAL A 287 14.49 -15.51 12.40
C VAL A 287 15.08 -16.07 13.70
N PRO A 288 14.45 -15.86 14.86
CA PRO A 288 14.91 -16.48 16.11
C PRO A 288 14.88 -18.01 16.00
N GLN A 289 15.99 -18.66 16.34
CA GLN A 289 16.08 -20.13 16.35
C GLN A 289 15.19 -20.75 17.43
N GLU A 290 14.99 -20.03 18.53
CA GLU A 290 14.02 -20.33 19.57
C GLU A 290 13.02 -19.16 19.68
N TRP A 291 11.77 -19.35 19.25
CA TRP A 291 10.71 -18.64 19.95
C TRP A 291 10.56 -19.36 21.27
N GLY A 292 11.26 -18.84 22.28
CA GLY A 292 11.02 -19.24 23.65
C GLY A 292 9.52 -19.26 23.84
N VAL A 293 8.99 -20.44 24.12
CA VAL A 293 7.69 -20.57 24.75
C VAL A 293 7.82 -19.67 25.96
N SER A 294 7.26 -18.47 25.90
CA SER A 294 6.97 -17.70 27.09
C SER A 294 5.83 -18.44 27.76
N ALA A 295 6.14 -19.65 28.24
CA ALA A 295 5.53 -20.21 29.41
C ALA A 295 5.74 -19.10 30.42
N LEU A 296 4.68 -18.34 30.64
CA LEU A 296 4.49 -17.61 31.86
C LEU A 296 4.79 -18.65 32.94
N VAL A 297 6.04 -18.67 33.42
CA VAL A 297 6.39 -19.37 34.63
C VAL A 297 5.70 -18.54 35.68
N MET A 298 4.40 -18.78 35.84
CA MET A 298 3.69 -18.67 37.09
C MET A 298 4.54 -19.49 38.04
N LYS A 299 5.52 -18.83 38.69
CA LYS A 299 6.20 -19.39 39.84
C LYS A 299 5.06 -19.73 40.78
N ALA A 300 4.68 -20.99 40.84
CA ALA A 300 3.80 -21.50 41.85
C ALA A 300 4.50 -21.15 43.16
N VAL A 301 4.00 -20.13 43.85
CA VAL A 301 4.43 -19.83 45.21
C VAL A 301 4.20 -21.13 45.96
N PRO A 302 5.24 -21.78 46.50
CA PRO A 302 5.08 -23.04 47.21
C PRO A 302 3.99 -22.82 48.26
N GLY A 303 2.96 -23.67 48.30
CA GLY A 303 1.84 -23.53 49.23
C GLY A 303 2.27 -23.44 50.70
N THR A 304 3.52 -23.79 51.00
CA THR A 304 4.19 -23.60 52.29
C THR A 304 4.35 -22.13 52.70
N ILE A 305 4.59 -21.20 51.77
CA ILE A 305 4.74 -19.76 52.11
C ILE A 305 3.38 -19.17 52.49
N VAL A 306 2.32 -19.50 51.75
CA VAL A 306 0.95 -19.03 52.03
C VAL A 306 0.44 -19.59 53.36
N LEU A 307 0.69 -20.89 53.62
CA LEU A 307 0.31 -21.51 54.90
C LEU A 307 1.09 -20.91 56.07
N GLY A 308 2.38 -20.62 55.89
CA GLY A 308 3.23 -19.98 56.91
C GLY A 308 2.73 -18.59 57.32
N VAL A 309 2.35 -17.75 56.33
CA VAL A 309 1.81 -16.41 56.60
C VAL A 309 0.43 -16.49 57.26
N ALA A 310 -0.42 -17.44 56.86
CA ALA A 310 -1.73 -17.64 57.48
C ALA A 310 -1.61 -18.07 58.95
N LEU A 311 -0.72 -19.03 59.25
CA LEU A 311 -0.49 -19.49 60.62
C LEU A 311 0.16 -18.40 61.49
N ALA A 312 1.09 -17.62 60.95
CA ALA A 312 1.66 -16.47 61.65
C ALA A 312 0.60 -15.39 61.93
N GLY A 313 -0.28 -15.10 60.96
CA GLY A 313 -1.38 -14.15 61.11
C GLY A 313 -2.38 -14.56 62.19
N VAL A 314 -2.75 -15.85 62.24
CA VAL A 314 -3.61 -16.40 63.30
C VAL A 314 -2.91 -16.33 64.66
N GLY A 315 -1.61 -16.64 64.74
CA GLY A 315 -0.82 -16.52 65.97
C GLY A 315 -0.79 -15.09 66.51
N VAL A 316 -0.59 -14.09 65.64
CA VAL A 316 -0.61 -12.66 66.01
C VAL A 316 -2.00 -12.20 66.45
N LEU A 317 -3.07 -12.66 65.79
CA LEU A 317 -4.44 -12.33 66.19
C LEU A 317 -4.83 -12.91 67.54
N VAL A 318 -4.43 -14.15 67.83
CA VAL A 318 -4.66 -14.80 69.14
C VAL A 318 -3.84 -14.11 70.23
N TRP A 319 -2.58 -13.75 69.96
CA TRP A 319 -1.74 -13.01 70.91
C TRP A 319 -2.30 -11.60 71.20
N ARG A 320 -2.75 -10.87 70.18
CA ARG A 320 -3.41 -9.56 70.37
C ARG A 320 -4.74 -9.66 71.11
N ARG A 321 -5.54 -10.73 70.92
CA ARG A 321 -6.76 -10.96 71.72
C ARG A 321 -6.44 -11.22 73.19
N ARG A 322 -5.47 -12.08 73.49
CA ARG A 322 -5.03 -12.34 74.88
C ARG A 322 -4.50 -11.09 75.58
N HIS A 323 -3.76 -10.24 74.88
CA HIS A 323 -3.21 -9.02 75.48
C HIS A 323 -4.27 -7.93 75.72
N ARG A 324 -5.43 -8.01 75.04
CA ARG A 324 -6.55 -7.07 75.20
C ARG A 324 -7.49 -7.46 76.34
N GLU A 325 -7.59 -8.74 76.68
CA GLU A 325 -8.36 -9.22 77.85
C GLU A 325 -7.68 -8.89 79.20
N GLN A 326 -6.35 -8.69 79.22
CA GLN A 326 -5.63 -8.29 80.45
C GLN A 326 -5.72 -6.79 80.80
N LYS A 327 -6.41 -5.96 80.01
CA LYS A 327 -6.60 -4.52 80.30
C LYS A 327 -8.07 -4.14 80.57
N GLY A 328 -8.80 -5.02 81.25
CA GLY A 328 -10.13 -4.73 81.82
C GLY A 328 -10.04 -4.05 83.19
N VAL A 329 -10.13 -2.71 83.18
CA VAL A 329 -10.64 -1.77 84.21
C VAL A 329 -10.69 -2.24 85.68
N ILE A 330 -9.81 -1.65 86.51
CA ILE A 330 -9.94 -1.54 87.97
C ILE A 330 -10.53 -0.16 88.28
N TYR A 331 -11.68 -0.10 88.95
CA TYR A 331 -12.21 1.14 89.54
C TYR A 331 -11.45 1.46 90.83
N LEU A 332 -10.99 2.71 90.98
CA LEU A 332 -10.45 3.24 92.24
C LEU A 332 -11.43 4.28 92.82
N PRO A 333 -11.63 4.27 94.16
CA PRO A 333 -12.60 5.13 94.85
C PRO A 333 -12.07 6.55 95.11
N THR A 334 -12.99 7.51 95.09
CA THR A 334 -12.80 8.91 95.52
C THR A 334 -12.67 9.02 97.05
N PRO A 335 -11.74 9.84 97.58
CA PRO A 335 -11.78 10.31 98.96
C PRO A 335 -12.47 11.68 99.08
N ASP A 336 -13.08 11.87 100.25
CA ASP A 336 -13.86 13.01 100.71
C ASP A 336 -13.17 14.38 100.57
N GLN A 337 -13.97 15.38 100.18
CA GLN A 337 -14.11 16.63 100.94
C GLN A 337 -15.52 17.21 100.75
#